data_AF-A0A134ALQ2-F1
#
_entry.id   AF-A0A134ALQ2-F1
#
_cell.length_a   1.000
_cell.length_b   1.000
_cell.length_c   1.000
_cell.angle_alpha   90.00
_cell.angle_beta   90.00
_cell.angle_gamma   90.00
#
_symmetry.space_group_name_H-M   'P 1'
#
loop_
_entity.id
_entity.type
_entity.pdbx_description
1 polymer ?
#
loop_
_entity_poly.entity_id
_entity_poly.type
_entity_poly.pdbx_seq_one_letter_code
_entity_poly.pdbx_strand_id
1 'polypeptide(L)' 'MFVTDISKWEEYGRAYGEFFRDIKPVATMVEVSLLIDKELMIEIEVSAVVD' A
#
# COMPACT_ATOMS: atom_id res chain seq x y z
N MET A 1 3.68 -1.94 0.97
CA MET A 1 3.14 -0.76 0.27
C MET A 1 4.29 0.20 0.00
N PHE A 2 4.61 0.40 -1.27
CA PHE A 2 5.64 1.33 -1.74
C PHE A 2 4.93 2.56 -2.30
N VAL A 3 5.17 3.74 -1.73
CA VAL A 3 4.50 4.98 -2.13
C VAL A 3 5.52 5.98 -2.65
N THR A 4 5.13 6.84 -3.59
CA THR A 4 6.03 7.89 -4.14
C THR A 4 5.95 9.22 -3.39
N ASP A 5 4.93 9.41 -2.56
CA ASP A 5 4.74 10.56 -1.67
C ASP A 5 4.05 10.11 -0.39
N ILE A 6 4.83 9.92 0.68
CA ILE A 6 4.34 9.41 1.97
C ILE A 6 3.54 10.44 2.76
N SER A 7 3.58 11.72 2.37
CA SER A 7 2.73 12.72 3.02
C SER A 7 1.23 12.42 2.84
N LYS A 8 0.87 11.66 1.79
CA LYS A 8 -0.49 11.19 1.49
C LYS A 8 -0.87 9.88 2.18
N TRP A 9 -0.16 9.46 3.23
CA TRP A 9 -0.37 8.17 3.89
C TRP A 9 -1.82 7.91 4.34
N GLU A 10 -2.57 8.95 4.73
CA GLU A 10 -3.97 8.81 5.14
C GLU A 10 -4.89 8.37 3.99
N GLU A 11 -4.63 8.86 2.77
CA GLU A 11 -5.40 8.50 1.58
C GLU A 11 -5.14 7.05 1.20
N TYR A 12 -3.87 6.63 1.18
CA TYR A 12 -3.49 5.25 0.92
C TYR A 12 -4.02 4.30 2.01
N GLY A 13 -3.92 4.71 3.28
CA GLY A 13 -4.40 3.94 4.42
C GLY A 13 -5.92 3.77 4.40
N ARG A 14 -6.67 4.81 4.01
CA ARG A 14 -8.12 4.73 3.83
C ARG A 14 -8.48 3.71 2.74
N ALA A 15 -7.87 3.82 1.56
CA ALA A 15 -8.11 2.89 0.46
C ALA A 15 -7.73 1.45 0.83
N TYR A 16 -6.60 1.23 1.50
CA TYR A 16 -6.21 -0.09 2.01
C TYR A 16 -7.24 -0.64 3.00
N GLY A 17 -7.72 0.20 3.92
CA GLY A 17 -8.72 -0.15 4.92
C GLY A 17 -10.08 -0.55 4.31
N GLU A 18 -10.50 0.07 3.21
CA GLU A 18 -11.77 -0.28 2.54
C GLU A 18 -11.85 -1.77 2.16
N PHE A 19 -10.72 -2.37 1.79
CA PHE A 19 -10.65 -3.79 1.41
C PHE A 19 -10.18 -4.70 2.54
N PHE A 20 -9.22 -4.25 3.34
CA PHE A 20 -8.52 -5.11 4.30
C PHE A 20 -8.95 -4.92 5.76
N ARG A 21 -9.98 -4.11 6.05
CA ARG A 21 -10.44 -3.86 7.44
C ARG A 21 -10.83 -5.09 8.23
N ASP A 22 -11.32 -6.14 7.56
CA ASP A 22 -11.82 -7.35 8.22
C ASP A 22 -10.69 -8.38 8.41
N ILE A 23 -9.83 -8.55 7.40
CA ILE A 23 -8.68 -9.47 7.43
C ILE A 23 -7.55 -8.94 8.32
N LYS A 24 -7.33 -7.61 8.30
CA LYS A 24 -6.25 -6.90 9.00
C LYS A 24 -4.86 -7.55 8.80
N PRO A 25 -4.38 -7.68 7.54
CA PRO A 25 -3.03 -8.17 7.32
C PRO A 25 -2.01 -7.21 7.92
N VAL A 26 -0.89 -7.75 8.39
CA VAL A 26 0.28 -6.93 8.70
C VAL A 26 0.72 -6.19 7.43
N ALA A 27 1.10 -4.94 7.58
CA ALA A 27 1.48 -4.10 6.46
C ALA A 27 2.66 -3.20 6.81
N THR A 28 3.48 -2.91 5.81
CA THR A 28 4.54 -1.92 5.87
C THR A 28 4.31 -0.90 4.76
N MET A 29 4.42 0.39 5.11
CA MET A 29 4.40 1.51 4.16
C MET A 29 5.75 2.21 4.19
N VAL A 30 6.38 2.37 3.04
CA VAL A 30 7.65 3.10 2.88
C VAL A 30 7.60 3.98 1.64
N GLU A 31 8.29 5.12 1.70
CA GLU A 31 8.49 5.97 0.53
C GLU A 31 9.62 5.43 -0.34
N VAL A 32 9.40 5.43 -1.66
CA VAL A 32 10.40 5.10 -2.68
C VAL A 32 10.49 6.24 -3.68
N SER A 33 11.62 6.36 -4.37
CA SER A 33 11.85 7.49 -5.28
C SER A 33 10.91 7.46 -6.50
N LEU A 34 10.69 6.29 -7.10
CA LEU A 34 9.89 6.09 -8.31
C LEU A 34 9.36 4.65 -8.38
N LEU A 35 8.26 4.44 -9.10
CA LEU A 35 7.74 3.14 -9.51
C LEU A 35 8.02 2.91 -11.02
N ILE A 36 7.60 1.76 -11.56
CA ILE A 36 7.85 1.39 -12.97
C ILE A 36 7.26 2.41 -13.97
N ASP A 37 6.14 3.03 -13.61
CA ASP A 37 5.51 4.11 -14.34
C ASP A 37 5.39 5.34 -13.41
N LYS A 38 5.63 6.53 -13.96
CA LYS A 38 5.64 7.79 -13.23
C LYS A 38 4.24 8.25 -12.80
N GLU A 39 3.18 7.75 -13.44
CA GLU A 39 1.80 8.05 -13.06
C GLU A 39 1.33 7.20 -11.87
N LEU A 40 2.06 6.13 -11.51
CA LEU A 40 1.74 5.31 -10.36
C LEU A 40 2.14 6.01 -9.06
N MET A 41 1.20 6.07 -8.12
CA MET A 41 1.41 6.68 -6.79
C MET A 41 1.73 5.66 -5.69
N ILE A 42 1.28 4.41 -5.86
CA ILE A 42 1.43 3.34 -4.88
C ILE A 42 1.52 1.97 -5.58
N GLU A 43 2.36 1.09 -5.05
CA GLU A 43 2.39 -0.34 -5.36
C GLU A 43 2.20 -1.17 -4.07
N ILE A 44 1.40 -2.24 -4.14
CA ILE A 44 1.09 -3.09 -3.00
C ILE A 44 1.45 -4.54 -3.33
N GLU A 45 2.42 -5.08 -2.61
CA GLU A 45 2.74 -6.51 -2.59
C GLU A 45 2.07 -7.17 -1.38
N VAL A 46 1.49 -8.36 -1.59
CA VAL A 46 0.79 -9.13 -0.55
C VAL A 46 1.21 -10.60 -0.63
N SER A 47 1.47 -11.21 0.53
CA SER A 47 1.63 -12.65 0.68
C SER A 47 0.43 -13.24 1.41
N ALA A 48 -0.04 -14.40 0.96
CA ALA A 48 -1.16 -15.12 1.55
C ALA A 48 -0.76 -16.57 1.87
N VAL A 49 -1.30 -17.09 2.97
CA VAL A 49 -1.19 -18.50 3.36
C VAL A 49 -2.61 -19.06 3.38
N VAL A 50 -2.81 -20.23 2.76
CA VAL A 50 -4.11 -20.90 2.61
C VAL A 50 -3.94 -22.37 3.00
N ASP A 51 -4.88 -22.90 3.77
CA ASP A 51 -4.93 -24.32 4.20
C ASP A 51 -5.75 -25.19 3.22
#